data_AF-A0A7J9XYD2-F1
#
_entry.id   AF-A0A7J9XYD2-F1
#
_cell.length_a   1.000
_cell.length_b   1.000
_cell.length_c   1.000
_cell.angle_alpha   90.00
_cell.angle_beta   90.00
_cell.angle_gamma   90.00
#
_symmetry.space_group_name_H-M   'P 1'
#
loop_
_entity.id
_entity.type
_entity.pdbx_description
1 polymer ?
#
loop_
_entity_poly.entity_id
_entity_poly.type
_entity_poly.pdbx_seq_one_letter_code
_entity_poly.pdbx_strand_id
1 'polypeptide(L)'
;GRLYWRSLVVRDKRDVRDAGDVAAECVAHLRAASNHGRIRPVITVFAADEPGLAAPRVRNDQLVRYAGYNTDDGVLGDPKHVDLTAWVEELGWVPPTPAYLLRMAGAKRRARNALTD
;
A
#
# COMPACT_ATOMS: atom_id res chain seq x y z
N GLY A 1 8.77 16.78 -11.05
CA GLY A 1 9.70 16.80 -9.90
C GLY A 1 11.03 16.12 -10.17
N ARG A 2 11.80 16.56 -11.17
CA ARG A 2 13.18 16.04 -11.43
C ARG A 2 14.28 16.92 -10.81
N LEU A 3 13.90 18.03 -10.16
CA LEU A 3 14.82 19.00 -9.55
C LEU A 3 15.73 18.36 -8.49
N TYR A 4 15.22 17.37 -7.75
CA TYR A 4 15.87 16.73 -6.61
C TYR A 4 16.58 15.41 -6.94
N TRP A 5 16.89 15.15 -8.22
CA TRP A 5 17.48 13.86 -8.62
C TRP A 5 18.83 13.59 -7.93
N ARG A 6 19.64 14.65 -7.70
CA ARG A 6 20.93 14.53 -7.00
C ARG A 6 20.80 14.19 -5.51
N SER A 7 19.64 14.43 -4.91
CA SER A 7 19.38 14.13 -3.50
C SER A 7 18.63 12.81 -3.28
N LEU A 8 18.44 12.01 -4.34
CA LEU A 8 17.83 10.69 -4.21
C LEU A 8 18.73 9.79 -3.36
N VAL A 9 18.20 9.32 -2.23
CA VAL A 9 18.88 8.34 -1.38
C VAL A 9 18.64 6.95 -1.95
N VAL A 10 19.71 6.23 -2.28
CA VAL A 10 19.63 4.85 -2.75
C VAL A 10 19.98 3.91 -1.61
N ARG A 11 19.05 2.99 -1.29
CA ARG A 11 19.25 1.92 -0.31
C ARG A 11 19.47 0.62 -1.08
N ASP A 12 20.69 0.11 -1.00
CA ASP A 12 21.04 -1.18 -1.60
C ASP A 12 20.62 -2.32 -0.66
N LYS A 13 19.74 -3.19 -1.15
CA LYS A 13 19.22 -4.37 -0.47
C LYS A 13 19.16 -5.56 -1.43
N ARG A 14 20.12 -5.62 -2.36
CA ARG A 14 20.21 -6.68 -3.38
C ARG A 14 20.51 -8.07 -2.80
N ASP A 15 20.93 -8.13 -1.55
CA ASP A 15 21.11 -9.33 -0.72
C ASP A 15 19.80 -9.84 -0.09
N VAL A 16 18.77 -8.98 0.00
CA VAL A 16 17.49 -9.32 0.63
C VAL A 16 16.54 -9.98 -0.36
N ARG A 17 16.07 -11.19 -0.01
CA ARG A 17 15.15 -11.99 -0.83
C ARG A 17 13.92 -12.52 -0.10
N ASP A 18 14.05 -12.81 1.19
CA ASP A 18 12.93 -13.34 1.98
C ASP A 18 11.77 -12.33 2.06
N ALA A 19 10.54 -12.82 1.99
CA ALA A 19 9.36 -11.95 1.96
C ALA A 19 9.20 -11.13 3.25
N GLY A 20 9.53 -11.71 4.41
CA GLY A 20 9.51 -11.03 5.70
C GLY A 20 10.55 -9.92 5.78
N ASP A 21 11.78 -10.19 5.32
CA ASP A 21 12.85 -9.19 5.27
C ASP A 21 12.55 -8.06 4.27
N VAL A 22 11.98 -8.38 3.11
CA VAL A 22 11.52 -7.38 2.13
C VAL A 22 10.46 -6.47 2.76
N ALA A 23 9.49 -7.05 3.49
CA ALA A 23 8.48 -6.26 4.19
C ALA A 23 9.09 -5.36 5.27
N ALA A 24 10.05 -5.87 6.06
CA ALA A 24 10.77 -5.07 7.05
C ALA A 24 11.53 -3.89 6.40
N GLU A 25 12.16 -4.13 5.25
CA GLU A 25 12.88 -3.11 4.49
C GLU A 25 11.95 -2.06 3.85
N CYS A 26 10.72 -2.44 3.47
CA CYS A 26 9.67 -1.50 3.06
C CYS A 26 9.25 -0.58 4.22
N VAL A 27 9.11 -1.11 5.44
CA VAL A 27 8.82 -0.28 6.63
C VAL A 27 9.99 0.68 6.92
N ALA A 28 11.22 0.18 6.86
CA ALA A 28 12.41 1.01 7.02
C ALA A 28 12.51 2.10 5.94
N HIS A 29 12.10 1.80 4.70
CA HIS A 29 12.01 2.78 3.62
C HIS A 29 11.05 3.91 3.98
N LEU A 30 9.84 3.57 4.44
CA LEU A 30 8.83 4.57 4.81
C LEU A 30 9.30 5.47 5.95
N ARG A 31 9.99 4.92 6.96
CA ARG A 31 10.59 5.71 8.05
C ARG A 31 11.64 6.69 7.52
N ALA A 32 12.54 6.22 6.66
CA ALA A 32 13.58 7.06 6.07
C ALA A 32 13.01 8.14 5.12
N ALA A 33 12.01 7.79 4.31
CA ALA A 33 11.39 8.69 3.35
C ALA A 33 10.48 9.73 4.02
N SER A 34 9.72 9.33 5.05
CA SER A 34 8.80 10.24 5.76
C SER A 34 9.55 11.30 6.57
N ASN A 35 10.68 10.95 7.18
CA ASN A 35 11.62 11.87 7.84
C ASN A 35 10.89 12.95 8.68
N HIS A 36 9.99 12.51 9.57
CA HIS A 36 9.19 13.37 10.44
C HIS A 36 8.42 14.49 9.69
N GLY A 37 7.88 14.16 8.52
CA GLY A 37 7.14 15.10 7.66
C GLY A 37 8.02 15.88 6.68
N ARG A 38 9.35 15.87 6.86
CA ARG A 38 10.29 16.48 5.91
C ARG A 38 10.67 15.48 4.82
N ILE A 39 9.72 15.17 3.96
CA ILE A 39 9.82 14.09 2.96
C ILE A 39 11.14 14.15 2.17
N ARG A 40 11.80 13.00 2.06
CA ARG A 40 13.02 12.81 1.26
C ARG A 40 12.78 11.80 0.14
N PRO A 41 13.32 12.04 -1.08
CA PRO A 41 13.29 11.03 -2.12
C PRO A 41 14.22 9.88 -1.75
N VAL A 42 13.67 8.67 -1.64
CA VAL A 42 14.40 7.44 -1.32
C VAL A 42 13.99 6.36 -2.33
N ILE A 43 14.92 5.51 -2.72
CA ILE A 43 14.66 4.26 -3.45
C ILE A 43 15.31 3.10 -2.70
N THR A 44 14.66 1.95 -2.65
CA THR A 44 15.23 0.70 -2.12
C THR A 44 15.27 -0.32 -3.25
N VAL A 45 16.45 -0.87 -3.51
CA VAL A 45 16.71 -1.79 -4.62
C VAL A 45 16.92 -3.18 -4.03
N PHE A 46 15.97 -4.08 -4.27
CA PHE A 46 16.03 -5.48 -3.82
C PHE A 46 16.80 -6.35 -4.81
N ALA A 47 16.96 -7.63 -4.46
CA ALA A 47 17.59 -8.61 -5.33
C ALA A 47 16.97 -8.62 -6.73
N ALA A 48 17.79 -8.88 -7.75
CA ALA A 48 17.35 -9.01 -9.14
C ALA A 48 16.92 -10.45 -9.47
N ASP A 49 16.26 -10.64 -10.61
CA ASP A 49 16.00 -11.98 -11.12
C ASP A 49 17.33 -12.67 -11.46
N GLU A 50 17.42 -13.96 -11.14
CA GLU A 50 18.53 -14.84 -11.50
C GLU A 50 17.99 -16.07 -12.25
N PRO A 51 18.81 -16.78 -13.06
CA PRO A 51 18.37 -18.00 -13.70
C PRO A 51 17.78 -19.01 -12.71
N GLY A 52 16.49 -19.30 -12.84
CA GLY A 52 15.77 -20.21 -11.94
C GLY A 52 15.35 -19.62 -10.60
N LEU A 53 15.60 -18.34 -10.33
CA LEU A 53 15.28 -17.67 -9.07
C LEU A 53 14.65 -16.29 -9.32
N ALA A 54 13.34 -16.20 -9.12
CA ALA A 54 12.61 -14.94 -9.25
C ALA A 54 12.99 -13.98 -8.11
N ALA A 55 13.11 -12.69 -8.45
CA ALA A 55 13.30 -11.64 -7.46
C ALA A 55 12.04 -11.38 -6.63
N PRO A 56 12.19 -10.73 -5.47
CA PRO A 56 11.07 -10.25 -4.69
C PRO A 56 10.13 -9.39 -5.51
N ARG A 57 8.82 -9.47 -5.22
CA ARG A 57 7.79 -8.66 -5.85
C ARG A 57 6.89 -8.06 -4.79
N VAL A 58 6.83 -6.73 -4.75
CA VAL A 58 5.78 -6.00 -4.04
C VAL A 58 4.59 -5.91 -4.99
N ARG A 59 3.46 -6.52 -4.59
CA ARG A 59 2.24 -6.57 -5.41
C ARG A 59 1.48 -5.25 -5.45
N ASN A 60 1.62 -4.45 -4.39
CA ASN A 60 0.99 -3.14 -4.26
C ASN A 60 1.58 -2.15 -5.29
N ASP A 61 0.75 -1.26 -5.84
CA ASP A 61 1.19 -0.18 -6.72
C ASP A 61 2.01 0.89 -5.97
N GLN A 62 1.74 1.04 -4.67
CA GLN A 62 2.42 1.93 -3.72
C GLN A 62 2.50 1.25 -2.36
N LEU A 63 3.53 1.59 -1.58
CA LEU A 63 3.73 1.01 -0.23
C LEU A 63 2.60 1.36 0.76
N VAL A 64 1.85 2.44 0.51
CA VAL A 64 0.72 2.86 1.35
C VAL A 64 -0.44 3.26 0.45
N ARG A 65 -1.56 2.54 0.60
CA ARG A 65 -2.84 2.80 -0.07
C ARG A 65 -4.00 2.47 0.86
N TYR A 66 -5.18 2.97 0.52
CA TYR A 66 -6.42 2.55 1.15
C TYR A 66 -6.92 1.23 0.54
N ALA A 67 -7.49 0.38 1.38
CA ALA A 67 -8.22 -0.80 0.96
C ALA A 67 -9.53 -0.43 0.24
N GLY A 68 -10.09 -1.39 -0.51
CA GLY A 68 -11.38 -1.29 -1.17
C GLY A 68 -12.25 -2.47 -0.80
N TYR A 69 -13.47 -2.22 -0.32
CA TYR A 69 -14.42 -3.25 0.10
C TYR A 69 -15.71 -3.14 -0.70
N ASN A 70 -16.16 -4.26 -1.27
CA ASN A 70 -17.49 -4.33 -1.86
C ASN A 70 -18.55 -4.29 -0.76
N THR A 71 -19.58 -3.47 -0.96
CA THR A 71 -20.76 -3.36 -0.08
C THR A 71 -22.01 -3.29 -0.94
N ASP A 72 -23.18 -3.48 -0.34
CA ASP A 72 -24.48 -3.39 -1.03
C ASP A 72 -24.71 -2.02 -1.71
N ASP A 73 -23.99 -0.98 -1.30
CA ASP A 73 -24.12 0.40 -1.79
C ASP A 73 -22.98 0.86 -2.71
N GLY A 74 -22.16 -0.10 -3.17
CA GLY A 74 -20.96 0.11 -3.96
C GLY A 74 -19.67 -0.10 -3.15
N VAL A 75 -18.56 0.46 -3.62
CA VAL A 75 -17.26 0.26 -2.96
C VAL A 75 -17.06 1.23 -1.80
N LEU A 76 -16.69 0.73 -0.62
CA LEU A 76 -16.14 1.50 0.49
C LEU A 76 -14.61 1.56 0.38
N GLY A 77 -14.01 2.74 0.53
CA GLY A 77 -12.55 2.91 0.34
C GLY A 77 -12.20 3.19 -1.12
N ASP A 78 -11.13 2.57 -1.62
CA ASP A 78 -10.60 2.77 -2.97
C ASP A 78 -11.05 1.68 -3.96
N PRO A 79 -11.88 2.00 -4.97
CA PRO A 79 -12.30 1.05 -6.01
C PRO A 79 -11.17 0.35 -6.74
N LYS A 80 -10.00 0.97 -6.88
CA LYS A 80 -8.86 0.36 -7.60
C LYS A 80 -8.23 -0.82 -6.85
N HIS A 81 -8.51 -0.94 -5.57
CA HIS A 81 -7.84 -1.89 -4.68
C HIS A 81 -8.79 -2.98 -4.18
N VAL A 82 -10.01 -3.10 -4.71
CA VAL A 82 -10.96 -4.13 -4.31
C VAL A 82 -10.37 -5.53 -4.46
N ASP A 83 -9.85 -5.85 -5.64
CA ASP A 83 -9.29 -7.19 -5.91
C ASP A 83 -8.04 -7.47 -5.06
N LEU A 84 -7.16 -6.49 -4.90
CA LEU A 84 -5.98 -6.62 -4.04
C LEU A 84 -6.39 -6.83 -2.57
N THR A 85 -7.41 -6.10 -2.11
CA THR A 85 -7.94 -6.19 -0.74
C THR A 85 -8.51 -7.58 -0.48
N ALA A 86 -9.38 -8.07 -1.36
CA ALA A 86 -9.94 -9.42 -1.26
C ALA A 86 -8.84 -10.49 -1.24
N TRP A 87 -7.84 -10.38 -2.12
CA TRP A 87 -6.72 -11.31 -2.16
C TRP A 87 -5.89 -11.33 -0.87
N VAL A 88 -5.62 -10.17 -0.24
CA VAL A 88 -4.88 -10.17 1.03
C VAL A 88 -5.73 -10.67 2.21
N GLU A 89 -7.06 -10.50 2.17
CA GLU A 89 -7.97 -11.12 3.14
C GLU A 89 -7.92 -12.65 3.06
N GLU A 90 -7.88 -13.23 1.85
CA GLU A 90 -7.69 -14.68 1.65
C GLU A 90 -6.37 -15.20 2.22
N LEU A 91 -5.33 -14.35 2.25
CA LEU A 91 -4.04 -14.66 2.88
C LEU A 91 -4.04 -14.50 4.41
N GLY A 92 -5.18 -14.15 5.01
CA GLY A 92 -5.35 -14.03 6.46
C GLY A 92 -5.23 -12.61 7.00
N TRP A 93 -5.24 -11.58 6.15
CA TRP A 93 -5.37 -10.21 6.64
C TRP A 93 -6.76 -10.00 7.26
N VAL A 94 -6.79 -9.45 8.48
CA VAL A 94 -8.04 -9.17 9.17
C VAL A 94 -8.44 -7.72 8.89
N PRO A 95 -9.56 -7.49 8.18
CA PRO A 95 -10.02 -6.14 7.89
C PRO A 95 -10.54 -5.45 9.17
N PRO A 96 -10.74 -4.12 9.15
CA PRO A 96 -11.43 -3.43 10.23
C PRO A 96 -12.79 -4.08 10.54
N THR A 97 -13.24 -3.97 11.79
CA THR A 97 -14.47 -4.65 12.23
C THR A 97 -15.67 -4.37 11.32
N PRO A 98 -16.59 -5.33 11.13
CA PRO A 98 -17.81 -5.11 10.34
C PRO A 98 -18.60 -3.89 10.79
N ALA A 99 -18.68 -3.64 12.10
CA ALA A 99 -19.33 -2.45 12.66
C ALA A 99 -18.67 -1.14 12.20
N TYR A 100 -17.33 -1.11 12.13
CA TYR A 100 -16.60 0.03 11.59
C TYR A 100 -16.87 0.23 10.10
N LEU A 101 -16.83 -0.84 9.30
CA LEU A 101 -17.08 -0.77 7.86
C LEU A 101 -18.52 -0.31 7.56
N LEU A 102 -19.52 -0.84 8.27
CA LEU A 102 -20.91 -0.43 8.17
C LEU A 102 -21.11 1.04 8.52
N ARG A 103 -20.46 1.53 9.59
CA ARG A 103 -20.51 2.95 9.97
C ARG A 103 -19.96 3.84 8.86
N MET A 104 -18.85 3.44 8.24
CA MET A 104 -18.23 4.19 7.15
C MET A 104 -19.04 4.13 5.86
N ALA A 105 -19.63 2.99 5.51
CA ALA A 105 -20.56 2.86 4.39
C ALA A 105 -21.80 3.74 4.58
N GLY A 106 -22.39 3.73 5.78
CA GLY A 106 -23.51 4.60 6.12
C GLY A 106 -23.18 6.09 6.05
N ALA A 107 -21.99 6.49 6.50
CA ALA A 107 -21.51 7.87 6.36
C ALA A 107 -21.34 8.28 4.90
N LYS A 108 -20.76 7.40 4.07
CA LYS A 108 -20.61 7.62 2.62
C LYS A 108 -21.98 7.77 1.92
N ARG A 109 -22.97 6.95 2.29
CA ARG A 109 -24.35 7.04 1.77
C ARG A 109 -24.97 8.40 2.07
N ARG A 110 -24.89 8.88 3.32
CA ARG A 110 -25.44 10.18 3.72
C ARG A 110 -24.79 11.33 2.94
N ALA A 111 -23.46 11.31 2.80
CA ALA A 111 -22.74 12.31 2.03
C ALA A 111 -23.14 12.33 0.54
N ARG A 112 -23.37 11.15 -0.05
CA ARG A 112 -23.83 11.04 -1.45
C ARG A 112 -25.22 11.64 -1.63
N ASN A 113 -26.16 11.32 -0.74
CA ASN A 113 -27.54 11.82 -0.84
C ASN A 113 -27.60 13.35 -0.62
N ALA A 114 -26.78 13.90 0.28
CA ALA A 114 -26.71 15.34 0.52
C ALA A 114 -26.11 16.16 -0.64
N LEU A 115 -25.51 15.51 -1.64
CA LEU A 115 -24.99 16.15 -2.86
C LEU A 115 -25.97 16.10 -4.03
N THR A 116 -27.06 15.33 -3.89
CA THR A 116 -28.10 15.13 -4.92
C THR A 116 -29.40 15.88 -4.62
N ASP A 117 -29.50 16.48 -3.43
CA ASP A 117 -30.57 17.38 -3.00
C ASP A 117 -30.12 18.84 -3.11
#